data_AF-A0A723HHU7-F1
#
_entry.id   AF-A0A723HHU7-F1
#
_cell.length_a   1.000
_cell.length_b   1.000
_cell.length_c   1.000
_cell.angle_alpha   90.00
_cell.angle_beta   90.00
_cell.angle_gamma   90.00
#
_symmetry.space_group_name_H-M   'P 1'
#
loop_
_entity.id
_entity.type
_entity.pdbx_description
1 polymer ?
#
loop_
_entity_poly.entity_id
_entity_poly.type
_entity_poly.pdbx_seq_one_letter_code
_entity_poly.pdbx_strand_id
1 'polypeptide(L)'
;GISTDGDMGQMVVTILSAVAQAERRRILERTNEGRQEAKLKGIKFGRRRTVDRNVVLTLHQKGTGATEIAHQLSIARSTVYKILEDERAS
;
A
#
# COMPACT_ATOMS: atom_id res chain seq x y z
N GLY A 1 -25.24 26.10 -19.59
CA GLY A 1 -24.01 26.07 -18.77
C GLY A 1 -24.35 26.57 -17.39
N ILE A 2 -23.66 26.08 -16.35
CA ILE A 2 -23.80 26.65 -15.01
C ILE A 2 -22.98 27.95 -15.02
N SER A 3 -23.62 29.10 -14.83
CA SER A 3 -22.94 30.40 -14.81
C SER A 3 -22.38 30.67 -13.41
N THR A 4 -21.12 31.08 -13.34
CA THR A 4 -20.39 31.38 -12.10
C THR A 4 -20.03 32.86 -11.96
N ASP A 5 -20.69 33.72 -12.74
CA ASP A 5 -20.45 35.17 -12.73
C ASP A 5 -21.34 35.90 -11.71
N GLY A 6 -20.81 36.98 -11.14
CA GLY A 6 -21.51 37.82 -10.16
C GLY A 6 -21.84 37.11 -8.84
N ASP A 7 -22.63 37.77 -8.00
CA ASP A 7 -22.96 37.29 -6.64
C ASP A 7 -23.68 35.93 -6.64
N MET A 8 -24.56 35.69 -7.63
CA MET A 8 -25.21 34.39 -7.80
C MET A 8 -24.20 33.30 -8.17
N GLY A 9 -23.21 33.62 -8.99
CA GLY A 9 -22.14 32.71 -9.36
C GLY A 9 -21.29 32.28 -8.17
N GLN A 10 -20.98 33.22 -7.28
CA GLN A 10 -20.27 32.92 -6.02
C GLN A 10 -21.06 31.93 -5.15
N MET A 11 -22.37 32.15 -4.99
CA MET A 11 -23.24 31.23 -4.24
C MET A 11 -23.26 29.83 -4.85
N VAL A 12 -23.39 29.72 -6.18
CA VAL A 12 -23.37 28.43 -6.89
C VAL A 12 -22.05 27.69 -6.66
N VAL A 13 -20.92 28.39 -6.76
CA VAL A 13 -19.60 27.81 -6.49
C VAL A 13 -19.50 27.31 -5.05
N THR A 14 -19.98 28.07 -4.07
CA THR A 14 -19.96 27.67 -2.66
C THR A 14 -20.79 26.41 -2.42
N ILE A 15 -22.01 26.34 -2.97
CA ILE A 15 -22.88 25.16 -2.81
C ILE A 15 -22.24 23.93 -3.43
N LEU A 16 -21.74 24.04 -4.67
CA LEU A 16 -21.07 22.93 -5.35
C LEU A 16 -19.82 22.47 -4.60
N SER A 17 -19.04 23.41 -4.04
CA SER A 17 -17.87 23.09 -3.22
C SER A 17 -18.26 22.35 -1.94
N ALA A 18 -19.32 22.79 -1.26
CA ALA A 18 -19.82 22.15 -0.05
C ALA A 18 -20.32 20.73 -0.33
N VAL A 19 -21.06 20.54 -1.43
CA VAL A 19 -21.54 19.22 -1.87
C VAL A 19 -20.36 18.31 -2.22
N ALA A 20 -19.38 18.80 -2.98
CA ALA A 20 -18.18 18.04 -3.33
C ALA A 20 -17.39 17.60 -2.08
N GLN A 21 -17.27 18.48 -1.09
CA GLN A 21 -16.60 18.17 0.17
C GLN A 21 -17.38 17.15 1.02
N ALA A 22 -18.71 17.25 1.05
CA ALA A 22 -19.56 16.27 1.72
C ALA A 22 -19.41 14.88 1.08
N GLU A 23 -19.46 14.79 -0.24
CA GLU A 23 -19.33 13.52 -0.95
C GLU A 23 -17.94 12.91 -0.79
N ARG A 24 -16.87 13.72 -0.86
CA ARG A 24 -15.51 13.26 -0.61
C ARG A 24 -15.37 12.63 0.79
N ARG A 25 -15.96 13.24 1.82
CA ARG A 25 -15.96 12.68 3.19
C ARG A 25 -16.70 11.35 3.24
N ARG A 26 -17.89 11.28 2.64
CA ARG A 26 -18.69 10.05 2.55
C ARG A 26 -17.93 8.89 1.90
N ILE A 27 -17.22 9.15 0.80
CA ILE A 27 -16.40 8.13 0.11
C ILE A 27 -15.26 7.65 1.04
N LEU A 28 -14.59 8.57 1.72
CA LEU A 28 -13.50 8.24 2.64
C LEU A 28 -13.98 7.39 3.82
N GLU A 29 -15.10 7.76 4.44
CA GLU A 29 -15.74 7.02 5.53
C GLU A 29 -16.03 5.58 5.11
N ARG A 30 -16.77 5.40 4.00
CA ARG A 30 -17.12 4.07 3.49
C ARG A 30 -15.91 3.23 3.10
N THR A 31 -14.90 3.86 2.50
CA THR A 31 -13.65 3.16 2.13
C THR A 31 -12.89 2.71 3.37
N ASN A 32 -12.88 3.54 4.43
CA ASN A 32 -12.25 3.20 5.69
C ASN A 32 -12.98 2.06 6.40
N GLU A 33 -14.31 2.12 6.49
CA GLU A 33 -15.16 1.04 7.03
C GLU A 33 -14.87 -0.28 6.34
N GLY A 34 -14.95 -0.32 4.99
CA GLY A 34 -14.65 -1.51 4.21
C GLY A 34 -13.21 -2.01 4.41
N ARG A 35 -12.24 -1.09 4.55
CA ARG A 35 -10.85 -1.46 4.86
C ARG A 35 -10.73 -2.13 6.23
N GLN A 36 -11.43 -1.63 7.25
CA GLN A 36 -11.40 -2.23 8.59
C GLN A 36 -12.05 -3.62 8.59
N GLU A 37 -13.21 -3.78 7.95
CA GLU A 37 -13.85 -5.09 7.80
C GLU A 37 -12.95 -6.10 7.09
N ALA A 38 -12.29 -5.68 6.01
CA ALA A 38 -11.34 -6.52 5.29
C ALA A 38 -10.14 -6.92 6.16
N LYS A 39 -9.62 -6.01 7.00
CA LYS A 39 -8.58 -6.35 7.98
C LYS A 39 -9.07 -7.37 9.00
N LEU A 40 -10.30 -7.21 9.52
CA LEU A 40 -10.91 -8.17 10.46
C LEU A 40 -11.12 -9.54 9.84
N LYS A 41 -11.48 -9.60 8.55
CA LYS A 41 -11.55 -10.83 7.75
C LYS A 41 -10.18 -11.43 7.43
N GLY A 42 -9.08 -10.84 7.90
CA GLY A 42 -7.72 -11.34 7.69
C GLY A 42 -7.14 -11.06 6.30
N ILE A 43 -7.77 -10.18 5.51
CA ILE A 43 -7.26 -9.82 4.19
C ILE A 43 -5.93 -9.10 4.35
N LYS A 44 -4.87 -9.68 3.77
CA LYS A 44 -3.53 -9.09 3.76
C LYS A 44 -3.46 -7.96 2.73
N PHE A 45 -3.30 -6.73 3.21
CA PHE A 45 -3.11 -5.55 2.39
C PHE A 45 -1.65 -5.41 1.92
N GLY A 46 -1.45 -4.55 0.92
CA GLY A 46 -0.13 -4.24 0.37
C GLY A 46 0.31 -5.20 -0.73
N ARG A 47 1.52 -4.98 -1.24
CA ARG A 47 2.10 -5.81 -2.30
C ARG A 47 2.28 -7.24 -1.78
N ARG A 48 1.76 -8.22 -2.52
CA ARG A 48 1.99 -9.64 -2.22
C ARG A 48 3.48 -9.93 -2.24
N ARG A 49 3.95 -10.74 -1.29
CA ARG A 49 5.34 -11.20 -1.27
C ARG A 49 5.56 -12.07 -2.50
N THR A 50 6.59 -11.74 -3.29
CA THR A 50 6.95 -12.47 -4.51
C THR A 50 8.12 -13.43 -4.32
N VAL A 51 8.89 -13.25 -3.23
CA VAL A 51 10.11 -14.01 -2.95
C VAL A 51 9.81 -15.03 -1.87
N ASP A 52 10.19 -16.29 -2.11
CA ASP A 52 10.18 -17.32 -1.09
C ASP A 52 11.35 -17.11 -0.12
N ARG A 53 11.02 -16.79 1.13
CA ARG A 53 12.01 -16.53 2.18
C ARG A 53 12.74 -17.79 2.58
N ASN A 54 12.09 -18.96 2.51
CA ASN A 54 12.70 -20.22 2.94
C ASN A 54 13.87 -20.59 2.03
N VAL A 55 13.75 -20.33 0.72
CA VAL A 55 14.85 -20.55 -0.23
C VAL A 55 16.04 -19.63 0.09
N VAL A 56 15.78 -18.36 0.41
CA VAL A 56 16.85 -17.42 0.82
C VAL A 56 17.55 -17.89 2.09
N LEU A 57 16.78 -18.28 3.10
CA LEU A 57 17.30 -18.73 4.41
C LEU A 57 18.10 -20.03 4.28
N THR A 58 17.59 -21.00 3.53
CA THR A 58 18.28 -22.28 3.31
C THR A 58 19.59 -22.11 2.53
N LEU A 59 19.64 -21.25 1.52
CA LEU A 59 20.89 -20.92 0.80
C LEU A 59 21.89 -20.21 1.72
N HIS A 60 21.42 -19.28 2.55
CA HIS A 60 22.29 -18.61 3.50
C HIS A 60 22.84 -19.57 4.57
N GLN A 61 22.02 -20.49 5.08
CA GLN A 61 22.45 -21.54 6.03
C GLN A 61 23.47 -22.51 5.42
N LYS A 62 23.40 -22.75 4.11
CA LYS A 62 24.42 -23.51 3.36
C LYS A 62 25.73 -22.75 3.16
N GLY A 63 25.85 -21.52 3.64
CA GLY A 63 27.04 -20.68 3.51
C GLY A 63 27.11 -19.90 2.19
N THR A 64 26.04 -19.87 1.39
CA THR A 64 26.00 -19.05 0.17
C THR A 64 25.96 -17.56 0.53
N GLY A 65 26.85 -16.77 -0.06
CA GLY A 65 26.91 -15.32 0.18
C GLY A 65 25.69 -14.57 -0.35
N ALA A 66 25.31 -13.46 0.30
CA ALA A 66 24.10 -12.71 -0.03
C ALA A 66 24.05 -12.18 -1.49
N THR A 67 25.21 -11.84 -2.07
CA THR A 67 25.31 -11.42 -3.48
C THR A 67 24.98 -12.57 -4.42
N GLU A 68 25.50 -13.76 -4.14
CA GLU A 68 25.28 -14.95 -4.96
C GLU A 68 23.80 -15.39 -4.89
N ILE A 69 23.19 -15.35 -3.71
CA ILE A 69 21.75 -15.61 -3.53
C ILE A 69 20.91 -14.62 -4.35
N ALA A 70 21.29 -13.34 -4.35
CA ALA A 70 20.60 -12.30 -5.10
C ALA A 70 20.63 -12.57 -6.60
N HIS A 71 21.78 -12.99 -7.13
CA HIS A 71 21.92 -13.37 -8.53
C HIS A 71 21.13 -14.64 -8.87
N GLN A 72 21.24 -15.69 -8.07
CA GLN A 72 20.54 -16.97 -8.30
C GLN A 72 19.02 -16.81 -8.30
N LEU A 73 18.49 -16.00 -7.39
CA LEU A 73 17.05 -15.75 -7.26
C LEU A 73 16.56 -14.55 -8.09
N SER A 74 17.45 -13.87 -8.82
CA SER A 74 17.13 -12.66 -9.59
C SER A 74 16.40 -11.58 -8.77
N ILE A 75 16.88 -11.35 -7.54
CA ILE A 75 16.34 -10.34 -6.62
C ILE A 75 17.41 -9.32 -6.25
N ALA A 76 16.98 -8.14 -5.80
CA ALA A 76 17.93 -7.14 -5.30
C ALA A 76 18.62 -7.64 -4.02
N ARG A 77 19.91 -7.35 -3.87
CA ARG A 77 20.69 -7.65 -2.64
C ARG A 77 20.03 -7.09 -1.37
N SER A 78 19.41 -5.91 -1.47
CA SER A 78 18.65 -5.31 -0.37
C SER A 78 17.48 -6.18 0.09
N THR A 79 16.86 -6.94 -0.81
CA THR A 79 15.78 -7.89 -0.47
C THR A 79 16.33 -9.09 0.31
N VAL A 80 17.51 -9.59 -0.06
CA VAL A 80 18.19 -10.68 0.67
C VAL A 80 18.50 -10.25 2.09
N TYR A 81 19.20 -9.12 2.28
CA TYR A 81 19.52 -8.62 3.62
C TYR A 81 18.28 -8.33 4.46
N LYS A 82 17.24 -7.73 3.86
CA LYS A 82 15.98 -7.49 4.55
C LYS A 82 15.32 -8.78 5.05
N ILE A 83 15.37 -9.86 4.27
CA ILE A 83 14.83 -11.16 4.70
C ILE A 83 15.66 -11.73 5.86
N LEU A 84 16.99 -11.62 5.80
CA LEU A 84 17.89 -12.07 6.87
C LEU A 84 17.72 -11.26 8.16
N GLU A 85 17.47 -9.96 8.06
CA GLU A 85 17.21 -9.08 9.20
C GLU A 85 15.83 -9.34 9.82
N ASP A 86 14.79 -9.46 8.99
CA ASP A 86 13.44 -9.85 9.43
C ASP A 86 13.46 -11.18 10.21
N GLU A 87 14.27 -12.16 9.77
CA GLU A 87 14.41 -13.46 10.45
C GLU A 87 15.12 -13.35 11.80
N ARG A 88 16.13 -12.48 11.92
CA ARG A 88 16.83 -12.26 13.20
C ARG A 88 15.97 -11.52 14.22
N ALA A 89 15.04 -10.70 13.74
CA ALA A 89 14.12 -9.92 14.58
C ALA A 89 12.83 -10.67 14.94
N SER A 90 12.55 -11.80 14.28
CA SER A 90 11.41 -12.69 14.56
C SER A 90 11.78 -13.71 15.63
#